data_AF-A0A161W181-F1
#
_entry.id   AF-A0A161W181-F1
#
_cell.length_a   1.000
_cell.length_b   1.000
_cell.length_c   1.000
_cell.angle_alpha   90.00
_cell.angle_beta   90.00
_cell.angle_gamma   90.00
#
_symmetry.space_group_name_H-M   'P 1'
#
loop_
_entity.id
_entity.type
_entity.pdbx_description
1 polymer ?
#
loop_
_entity_poly.entity_id
_entity_poly.type
_entity_poly.pdbx_seq_one_letter_code
_entity_poly.pdbx_strand_id
1 'polypeptide(L)'
;MRVYVINQRKEPLMPTSQRKARVLLKQGKAKIHSYNPFTIQLLSSTGETKQDITLGVDAGSKTIGISATTKKVELYSAELELRTDIVELLSTKKQYRRSRRNRKTRYRKSRFLNRVKSKNKGWLAPSIENKIQGHFRIIEKVNQLLPISETIVEVASFNIQKINNPTIQGKEYQQGNQLDFWNVREYVLFRDGHKCQGKKNCKGKILNVHHIESRKVGGNAPANLITLCEDCHNDYHSGKLNKTFKRGKSFKDSTFMGIMRWTFYNRLKEIYPNVKMTYGYITKTIRITNKLEKAHRIDARCISGNSLAKESDVWYHVKQVRKKKRSLHEAVARKGRKTPNRQSKRNSKNTKEIIYKEKKWCLYDKVKVNGGIGFISGFSGNMVYVQDIDGKYIQLSPKYKQISTDNIELINRNNNYICECIA
;
A
#
# COMPACT_ATOMS: atom_id res chain seq x y z
N MET A 1 15.66 -13.86 18.19
CA MET A 1 14.83 -12.63 18.26
C MET A 1 15.36 -11.65 19.32
N ARG A 2 15.52 -10.37 18.97
CA ARG A 2 15.93 -9.31 19.92
C ARG A 2 14.72 -8.59 20.52
N VAL A 3 14.93 -7.94 21.68
CA VAL A 3 13.92 -7.11 22.33
C VAL A 3 14.33 -5.64 22.21
N TYR A 4 13.44 -4.81 21.65
CA TYR A 4 13.69 -3.37 21.52
C TYR A 4 13.56 -2.69 22.87
N VAL A 5 14.37 -1.66 23.10
CA VAL A 5 14.48 -0.98 24.39
C VAL A 5 14.35 0.51 24.17
N ILE A 6 13.49 1.15 24.96
CA ILE A 6 13.40 2.62 25.04
C ILE A 6 13.72 3.07 26.47
N ASN A 7 14.32 4.25 26.61
CA ASN A 7 14.63 4.82 27.92
C ASN A 7 13.38 5.43 28.60
N GLN A 8 13.56 6.00 29.78
CA GLN A 8 12.48 6.69 30.51
C GLN A 8 11.88 7.86 29.71
N ARG A 9 12.72 8.56 28.92
CA ARG A 9 12.35 9.69 28.03
C ARG A 9 11.65 9.24 26.72
N LYS A 10 11.46 7.93 26.52
CA LYS A 10 10.91 7.30 25.30
C LYS A 10 11.81 7.45 24.07
N GLU A 11 13.11 7.62 24.28
CA GLU A 11 14.11 7.60 23.22
C GLU A 11 14.63 6.17 23.02
N PRO A 12 14.92 5.76 21.78
CA PRO A 12 15.36 4.41 21.48
C PRO A 12 16.80 4.17 21.94
N LEU A 13 17.02 2.97 22.49
CA LEU A 13 18.32 2.43 22.86
C LEU A 13 18.65 1.20 22.02
N MET A 14 19.88 0.68 22.19
CA MET A 14 20.25 -0.58 21.55
C MET A 14 19.36 -1.74 22.03
N PRO A 15 18.92 -2.63 21.14
CA PRO A 15 18.10 -3.77 21.50
C PRO A 15 18.90 -4.78 22.33
N THR A 16 18.20 -5.55 23.16
CA THR A 16 18.79 -6.48 24.12
C THR A 16 18.36 -7.93 23.86
N SER A 17 18.98 -8.88 24.58
CA SER A 17 18.59 -10.29 24.53
C SER A 17 17.28 -10.53 25.29
N GLN A 18 16.53 -11.56 24.89
CA GLN A 18 15.29 -11.97 25.57
C GLN A 18 15.52 -12.29 27.05
N ARG A 19 16.64 -12.95 27.37
CA ARG A 19 17.02 -13.27 28.76
C ARG A 19 17.12 -12.01 29.60
N LYS A 20 17.85 -10.99 29.13
CA LYS A 20 18.04 -9.73 29.85
C LYS A 20 16.72 -8.96 29.99
N ALA A 21 15.90 -8.91 28.93
CA ALA A 21 14.57 -8.30 28.97
C ALA A 21 13.66 -8.96 30.03
N ARG A 22 13.65 -10.30 30.10
CA ARG A 22 12.87 -11.05 31.10
C ARG A 22 13.32 -10.75 32.53
N VAL A 23 14.63 -10.69 32.77
CA VAL A 23 15.19 -10.32 34.09
C VAL A 23 14.76 -8.91 34.48
N LEU A 24 14.86 -7.94 33.57
CA LEU A 24 14.47 -6.55 33.84
C LEU A 24 12.97 -6.42 34.16
N LEU A 25 12.12 -7.15 33.44
CA LEU A 25 10.68 -7.19 33.71
C LEU A 25 10.37 -7.85 35.06
N LYS A 26 11.01 -9.00 35.37
CA LYS A 26 10.82 -9.70 36.66
C LYS A 26 11.28 -8.86 37.86
N GLN A 27 12.32 -8.06 37.68
CA GLN A 27 12.84 -7.14 38.70
C GLN A 27 12.06 -5.82 38.79
N GLY A 28 11.02 -5.60 37.97
CA GLY A 28 10.28 -4.33 37.96
C GLY A 28 11.07 -3.12 37.44
N LYS A 29 12.24 -3.34 36.81
CA LYS A 29 13.10 -2.27 36.26
C LYS A 29 12.69 -1.83 34.85
N ALA A 30 11.77 -2.55 34.23
CA ALA A 30 11.21 -2.21 32.93
C ALA A 30 9.72 -2.52 32.91
N LYS A 31 8.99 -1.87 32.00
CA LYS A 31 7.59 -2.18 31.68
C LYS A 31 7.44 -2.50 30.20
N ILE A 32 6.41 -3.27 29.85
CA ILE A 32 6.09 -3.55 28.45
C ILE A 32 5.56 -2.27 27.81
N HIS A 33 6.18 -1.86 26.70
CA HIS A 33 5.77 -0.70 25.92
C HIS A 33 4.91 -1.09 24.71
N SER A 34 5.33 -2.13 23.98
CA SER A 34 4.63 -2.62 22.79
C SER A 34 4.84 -4.12 22.64
N TYR A 35 3.87 -4.81 22.04
CA TYR A 35 3.96 -6.24 21.75
C TYR A 35 4.46 -6.53 20.32
N ASN A 36 4.28 -5.60 19.36
CA ASN A 36 4.59 -5.83 17.95
C ASN A 36 5.26 -4.60 17.27
N PRO A 37 6.60 -4.57 17.20
CA PRO A 37 7.56 -5.50 17.82
C PRO A 37 7.58 -5.46 19.36
N PHE A 38 8.03 -6.54 19.99
CA PHE A 38 8.12 -6.60 21.45
C PHE A 38 9.17 -5.61 21.97
N THR A 39 8.72 -4.63 22.73
CA THR A 39 9.50 -3.47 23.16
C THR A 39 9.28 -3.24 24.64
N ILE A 40 10.37 -3.02 25.39
CA ILE A 40 10.33 -2.67 26.81
C ILE A 40 10.78 -1.23 27.01
N GLN A 41 10.19 -0.56 27.99
CA GLN A 41 10.61 0.74 28.47
C GLN A 41 11.32 0.59 29.81
N LEU A 42 12.55 1.10 29.91
CA LEU A 42 13.29 1.12 31.17
C LEU A 42 12.68 2.15 32.13
N LEU A 43 12.65 1.78 33.41
CA LEU A 43 12.19 2.63 34.52
C LEU A 43 13.34 3.20 35.35
N SER A 44 14.59 2.87 35.00
CA SER A 44 15.80 3.42 35.60
C SER A 44 16.65 4.11 34.53
N SER A 45 17.47 5.08 34.95
CA SER A 45 18.49 5.68 34.08
C SER A 45 19.57 4.65 33.74
N THR A 46 20.04 4.67 32.49
CA THR A 46 21.10 3.79 31.99
C THR A 46 21.99 4.55 31.02
N GLY A 47 23.22 4.08 30.82
CA GLY A 47 24.13 4.65 29.82
C GLY A 47 23.51 4.64 28.41
N GLU A 48 23.86 5.65 27.62
CA GLU A 48 23.28 5.92 26.30
C GLU A 48 24.22 5.59 25.14
N THR A 49 25.19 4.69 25.37
CA THR A 49 26.14 4.28 24.34
C THR A 49 25.40 3.58 23.20
N LYS A 50 25.51 4.15 22.00
CA LYS A 50 24.83 3.70 20.78
C LYS A 50 25.87 3.19 19.79
N GLN A 51 25.51 2.15 19.04
CA GLN A 51 26.25 1.73 17.86
C GLN A 51 25.60 2.35 16.63
N ASP A 52 26.37 2.57 15.58
CA ASP A 52 25.82 3.03 14.32
C ASP A 52 24.89 1.97 13.72
N ILE A 53 23.68 2.42 13.37
CA ILE A 53 22.65 1.60 12.73
C ILE A 53 22.24 2.32 11.44
N THR A 54 22.48 1.64 10.32
CA THR A 54 22.02 2.11 9.01
C THR A 54 20.67 1.48 8.69
N LEU A 55 19.69 2.33 8.37
CA LEU A 55 18.36 1.95 7.90
C LEU A 55 18.33 1.91 6.38
N GLY A 56 18.18 0.73 5.81
CA GLY A 56 17.88 0.54 4.40
C GLY A 56 16.38 0.53 4.12
N VAL A 57 15.96 1.27 3.10
CA VAL A 57 14.55 1.39 2.67
C VAL A 57 14.44 1.07 1.18
N ASP A 58 13.85 -0.08 0.86
CA ASP A 58 13.42 -0.40 -0.50
C ASP A 58 12.03 0.23 -0.75
N ALA A 59 12.03 1.39 -1.40
CA ALA A 59 10.79 2.11 -1.69
C ALA A 59 10.09 1.50 -2.90
N GLY A 60 8.96 0.81 -2.65
CA GLY A 60 8.11 0.25 -3.70
C GLY A 60 6.71 0.85 -3.73
N SER A 61 6.04 0.70 -4.89
CA SER A 61 4.69 1.25 -5.07
C SER A 61 3.62 0.42 -4.34
N LYS A 62 3.88 -0.86 -4.08
CA LYS A 62 2.94 -1.81 -3.45
C LYS A 62 3.49 -2.35 -2.14
N THR A 63 4.75 -2.74 -2.13
CA THR A 63 5.44 -3.27 -0.95
C THR A 63 6.65 -2.40 -0.67
N ILE A 64 6.98 -2.22 0.60
CA ILE A 64 8.18 -1.50 1.05
C ILE A 64 9.02 -2.50 1.83
N GLY A 65 10.29 -2.63 1.47
CA GLY A 65 11.27 -3.36 2.26
C GLY A 65 11.95 -2.44 3.27
N ILE A 66 12.11 -2.91 4.50
CA ILE A 66 12.81 -2.17 5.55
C ILE A 66 13.78 -3.11 6.26
N SER A 67 15.03 -2.67 6.40
CA SER A 67 16.04 -3.37 7.17
C SER A 67 16.90 -2.38 7.95
N ALA A 68 17.08 -2.61 9.25
CA ALA A 68 17.99 -1.82 10.08
C ALA A 68 19.15 -2.71 10.52
N THR A 69 20.38 -2.31 10.16
CA THR A 69 21.57 -3.15 10.32
C THR A 69 22.68 -2.40 11.01
N THR A 70 23.46 -3.12 11.83
CA THR A 70 24.84 -2.72 12.11
C THR A 70 25.78 -3.42 11.12
N LYS A 71 27.09 -3.17 11.22
CA LYS A 71 28.10 -3.87 10.42
C LYS A 71 28.05 -5.40 10.51
N LYS A 72 27.54 -5.94 11.64
CA LYS A 72 27.60 -7.39 11.92
C LYS A 72 26.24 -8.09 11.84
N VAL A 73 25.16 -7.38 12.17
CA VAL A 73 23.86 -8.01 12.47
C VAL A 73 22.69 -7.14 11.99
N GLU A 74 21.67 -7.78 11.45
CA GLU A 74 20.38 -7.17 11.18
C GLU A 74 19.55 -7.12 12.47
N LEU A 75 19.16 -5.91 12.87
CA LEU A 75 18.42 -5.65 14.10
C LEU A 75 16.91 -5.69 13.89
N TYR A 76 16.46 -5.26 12.71
CA TYR A 76 15.05 -5.16 12.34
C TYR A 76 14.91 -5.49 10.85
N SER A 77 13.93 -6.33 10.51
CA SER A 77 13.62 -6.71 9.12
C SER A 77 12.10 -6.70 8.96
N ALA A 78 11.58 -6.03 7.92
CA ALA A 78 10.14 -5.97 7.68
C ALA A 78 9.78 -5.76 6.21
N GLU A 79 8.61 -6.24 5.82
CA GLU A 79 7.94 -5.90 4.58
C GLU A 79 6.58 -5.28 4.86
N LEU A 80 6.32 -4.11 4.29
CA LEU A 80 5.06 -3.39 4.43
C LEU A 80 4.25 -3.42 3.14
N GLU A 81 3.11 -4.11 3.14
CA GLU A 81 2.10 -4.06 2.08
C GLU A 81 1.29 -2.77 2.20
N LEU A 82 1.42 -1.89 1.20
CA LEU A 82 0.68 -0.63 1.08
C LEU A 82 -0.72 -0.87 0.51
N ARG A 83 -1.63 0.03 0.87
CA ARG A 83 -3.00 -0.02 0.38
C ARG A 83 -3.13 0.46 -1.07
N THR A 84 -3.59 -0.42 -1.96
CA THR A 84 -3.70 -0.17 -3.41
C THR A 84 -5.10 0.19 -3.92
N ASP A 85 -6.16 -0.11 -3.15
CA ASP A 85 -7.58 0.10 -3.51
C ASP A 85 -8.02 1.59 -3.62
N ILE A 86 -7.16 2.53 -3.22
CA ILE A 86 -7.50 3.96 -3.10
C ILE A 86 -7.87 4.57 -4.46
N VAL A 87 -7.16 4.21 -5.52
CA VAL A 87 -7.43 4.71 -6.88
C VAL A 87 -8.84 4.31 -7.32
N GLU A 88 -9.21 3.07 -7.04
CA GLU A 88 -10.54 2.55 -7.36
C GLU A 88 -11.62 3.30 -6.56
N LEU A 89 -11.42 3.46 -5.26
CA LEU A 89 -12.36 4.17 -4.38
C LEU A 89 -12.55 5.64 -4.77
N LEU A 90 -11.48 6.34 -5.13
CA LEU A 90 -11.54 7.72 -5.62
C LEU A 90 -12.29 7.81 -6.96
N SER A 91 -12.06 6.84 -7.85
CA SER A 91 -12.76 6.76 -9.15
C SER A 91 -14.25 6.51 -8.98
N THR A 92 -14.63 5.56 -8.13
CA THR A 92 -16.02 5.30 -7.74
C THR A 92 -16.69 6.54 -7.12
N LYS A 93 -16.00 7.23 -6.20
CA LYS A 93 -16.48 8.49 -5.60
C LYS A 93 -16.71 9.57 -6.66
N LYS A 94 -15.82 9.70 -7.64
CA LYS A 94 -15.93 10.64 -8.76
C LYS A 94 -17.15 10.29 -9.63
N GLN A 95 -17.35 9.02 -9.96
CA GLN A 95 -18.48 8.53 -10.76
C GLN A 95 -19.83 8.86 -10.09
N TYR A 96 -20.00 8.54 -8.80
CA TYR A 96 -21.25 8.84 -8.09
C TYR A 96 -21.54 10.33 -8.02
N ARG A 97 -20.52 11.16 -7.78
CA ARG A 97 -20.66 12.62 -7.82
C ARG A 97 -21.05 13.15 -9.19
N ARG A 98 -20.62 12.50 -10.28
CA ARG A 98 -21.01 12.86 -11.64
C ARG A 98 -22.47 12.46 -11.91
N SER A 99 -22.84 11.22 -11.61
CA SER A 99 -24.23 10.73 -11.78
C SER A 99 -25.23 11.59 -11.01
N ARG A 100 -24.95 11.93 -9.74
CA ARG A 100 -25.81 12.83 -8.95
C ARG A 100 -25.97 14.19 -9.62
N ARG A 101 -24.88 14.79 -10.11
CA ARG A 101 -24.93 16.10 -10.78
C ARG A 101 -25.76 16.05 -12.06
N ASN A 102 -25.62 15.00 -12.86
CA ASN A 102 -26.42 14.85 -14.08
C ASN A 102 -27.92 14.77 -13.77
N ARG A 103 -28.31 14.07 -12.69
CA ARG A 103 -29.73 13.89 -12.32
C ARG A 103 -30.34 15.07 -11.56
N LYS A 104 -29.55 15.79 -10.75
CA LYS A 104 -30.07 16.80 -9.80
C LYS A 104 -29.61 18.22 -10.10
N THR A 105 -28.58 18.41 -10.92
CA THR A 105 -27.99 19.73 -11.20
C THR A 105 -27.57 19.83 -12.67
N ARG A 106 -28.47 19.51 -13.61
CA ARG A 106 -28.17 19.36 -15.05
C ARG A 106 -27.56 20.63 -15.65
N TYR A 107 -28.04 21.80 -15.24
CA TYR A 107 -27.60 23.12 -15.72
C TYR A 107 -26.50 23.77 -14.87
N ARG A 108 -25.91 23.04 -13.92
CA ARG A 108 -24.85 23.61 -13.08
C ARG A 108 -23.59 23.87 -13.91
N LYS A 109 -23.24 25.15 -14.08
CA LYS A 109 -21.98 25.59 -14.71
C LYS A 109 -20.76 24.88 -14.09
N SER A 110 -19.80 24.56 -14.96
CA SER A 110 -18.53 23.97 -14.53
C SER A 110 -17.76 24.97 -13.66
N ARG A 111 -17.07 24.48 -12.62
CA ARG A 111 -16.31 25.31 -11.67
C ARG A 111 -14.84 24.88 -11.66
N PHE A 112 -14.16 25.04 -12.80
CA PHE A 112 -12.76 24.65 -12.94
C PHE A 112 -11.83 25.47 -12.04
N LEU A 113 -12.15 26.76 -11.86
CA LEU A 113 -11.36 27.69 -11.05
C LEU A 113 -11.33 27.32 -9.56
N ASN A 114 -12.36 26.63 -9.05
CA ASN A 114 -12.46 26.19 -7.65
C ASN A 114 -11.48 25.05 -7.29
N ARG A 115 -10.70 24.54 -8.24
CA ARG A 115 -9.65 23.53 -7.98
C ARG A 115 -8.37 24.21 -7.47
N VAL A 116 -8.49 25.02 -6.42
CA VAL A 116 -7.38 25.83 -5.88
C VAL A 116 -6.22 24.93 -5.44
N LYS A 117 -6.52 23.81 -4.78
CA LYS A 117 -5.49 22.92 -4.23
C LYS A 117 -4.52 22.36 -5.29
N SER A 118 -4.98 22.09 -6.51
CA SER A 118 -4.11 21.59 -7.59
C SER A 118 -3.25 22.69 -8.24
N LYS A 119 -3.49 23.95 -7.91
CA LYS A 119 -2.68 25.10 -8.37
C LYS A 119 -1.48 25.36 -7.44
N ASN A 120 -1.49 24.81 -6.22
CA ASN A 120 -0.40 25.01 -5.28
C ASN A 120 0.80 24.13 -5.66
N LYS A 121 2.00 24.71 -5.65
CA LYS A 121 3.26 23.98 -5.86
C LYS A 121 3.40 22.87 -4.82
N GLY A 122 3.85 21.68 -5.25
CA GLY A 122 3.98 20.50 -4.38
C GLY A 122 2.68 19.73 -4.11
N TRP A 123 1.56 20.10 -4.74
CA TRP A 123 0.34 19.31 -4.63
C TRP A 123 0.49 17.93 -5.28
N LEU A 124 0.20 16.89 -4.50
CA LEU A 124 0.17 15.51 -4.98
C LEU A 124 -1.25 14.95 -4.98
N ALA A 125 -1.50 14.02 -5.91
CA ALA A 125 -2.74 13.28 -5.94
C ALA A 125 -2.91 12.48 -4.63
N PRO A 126 -4.12 12.38 -4.05
CA PRO A 126 -4.33 11.72 -2.76
C PRO A 126 -3.88 10.26 -2.69
N SER A 127 -3.91 9.54 -3.82
CA SER A 127 -3.38 8.16 -3.90
C SER A 127 -1.87 8.10 -3.79
N ILE A 128 -1.16 9.13 -4.28
CA ILE A 128 0.29 9.27 -4.17
C ILE A 128 0.67 9.68 -2.76
N GLU A 129 0.02 10.71 -2.24
CA GLU A 129 0.24 11.16 -0.88
C GLU A 129 0.03 10.01 0.14
N ASN A 130 -1.02 9.19 0.01
CA ASN A 130 -1.23 8.06 0.93
C ASN A 130 -0.05 7.08 0.95
N LYS A 131 0.52 6.77 -0.21
CA LYS A 131 1.64 5.81 -0.31
C LYS A 131 2.93 6.43 0.23
N ILE A 132 3.20 7.71 -0.04
CA ILE A 132 4.31 8.47 0.57
C ILE A 132 4.20 8.44 2.10
N GLN A 133 3.02 8.74 2.63
CA GLN A 133 2.74 8.67 4.08
C GLN A 133 2.91 7.25 4.64
N GLY A 134 2.70 6.22 3.82
CA GLY A 134 2.99 4.83 4.19
C GLY A 134 4.49 4.60 4.46
N HIS A 135 5.36 5.14 3.60
CA HIS A 135 6.82 5.07 3.78
C HIS A 135 7.26 5.83 5.03
N PHE A 136 6.78 7.05 5.22
CA PHE A 136 7.10 7.85 6.40
C PHE A 136 6.74 7.14 7.71
N ARG A 137 5.53 6.55 7.78
CA ARG A 137 5.07 5.90 9.02
C ARG A 137 5.89 4.68 9.41
N ILE A 138 6.37 3.90 8.44
CA ILE A 138 7.20 2.74 8.77
C ILE A 138 8.61 3.19 9.20
N ILE A 139 9.18 4.20 8.55
CA ILE A 139 10.46 4.78 8.96
C ILE A 139 10.36 5.41 10.35
N GLU A 140 9.29 6.16 10.62
CA GLU A 140 9.00 6.72 11.93
C GLU A 140 8.89 5.63 12.99
N LYS A 141 8.18 4.54 12.70
CA LYS A 141 8.06 3.41 13.61
C LYS A 141 9.42 2.77 13.90
N VAL A 142 10.31 2.64 12.92
CA VAL A 142 11.65 2.08 13.15
C VAL A 142 12.53 3.04 13.96
N ASN A 143 12.46 4.35 13.69
CA ASN A 143 13.15 5.37 14.48
C ASN A 143 12.65 5.45 15.93
N GLN A 144 11.41 5.05 16.21
CA GLN A 144 10.90 4.90 17.59
C GLN A 144 11.41 3.64 18.30
N LEU A 145 11.92 2.65 17.55
CA LEU A 145 12.38 1.36 18.08
C LEU A 145 13.91 1.27 18.19
N LEU A 146 14.63 1.93 17.29
CA LEU A 146 16.09 1.83 17.15
C LEU A 146 16.72 3.22 16.98
N PRO A 147 17.90 3.47 17.56
CA PRO A 147 18.64 4.72 17.35
C PRO A 147 19.33 4.70 15.98
N ILE A 148 18.60 5.05 14.93
CA ILE A 148 19.11 5.08 13.55
C ILE A 148 20.09 6.25 13.38
N SER A 149 21.28 5.98 12.87
CA SER A 149 22.32 7.00 12.59
C SER A 149 22.29 7.49 11.14
N GLU A 150 21.89 6.62 10.21
CA GLU A 150 21.84 6.92 8.78
C GLU A 150 20.65 6.21 8.13
N THR A 151 19.98 6.88 7.18
CA THR A 151 18.93 6.25 6.35
C THR A 151 19.32 6.27 4.88
N ILE A 152 19.38 5.10 4.26
CA ILE A 152 19.64 4.94 2.83
C ILE A 152 18.35 4.46 2.17
N VAL A 153 17.90 5.20 1.17
CA VAL A 153 16.66 4.88 0.43
C VAL A 153 17.02 4.46 -0.98
N GLU A 154 16.63 3.25 -1.39
CA GLU A 154 16.61 2.90 -2.80
C GLU A 154 15.47 3.62 -3.48
N VAL A 155 15.77 4.25 -4.60
CA VAL A 155 14.73 4.78 -5.47
C VAL A 155 14.92 4.30 -6.91
N ALA A 156 13.81 3.86 -7.50
CA ALA A 156 13.78 3.41 -8.89
C ALA A 156 14.42 4.44 -9.84
N SER A 157 15.28 3.96 -10.74
CA SER A 157 16.18 4.80 -11.54
C SER A 157 15.61 5.27 -12.88
N PHE A 158 14.39 4.92 -13.28
CA PHE A 158 14.00 5.08 -14.68
C PHE A 158 12.82 6.02 -14.88
N ASN A 159 13.12 7.21 -15.39
CA ASN A 159 12.15 8.03 -16.08
C ASN A 159 12.14 7.63 -17.56
N ILE A 160 11.30 6.67 -17.91
CA ILE A 160 11.24 6.05 -19.25
C ILE A 160 11.10 7.10 -20.37
N GLN A 161 10.37 8.18 -20.12
CA GLN A 161 10.20 9.26 -21.10
C GLN A 161 11.49 10.05 -21.31
N LYS A 162 12.24 10.33 -20.23
CA LYS A 162 13.56 11.00 -20.31
C LYS A 162 14.65 10.13 -20.92
N ILE A 163 14.53 8.81 -20.79
CA ILE A 163 15.45 7.86 -21.44
C ILE A 163 15.23 7.86 -22.96
N ASN A 164 13.97 7.88 -23.39
CA ASN A 164 13.63 7.92 -24.81
C ASN A 164 13.84 9.31 -25.43
N ASN A 165 13.66 10.38 -24.65
CA ASN A 165 13.88 11.76 -25.07
C ASN A 165 14.43 12.61 -23.90
N PRO A 166 15.75 12.83 -23.80
CA PRO A 166 16.36 13.55 -22.69
C PRO A 166 15.94 15.02 -22.55
N THR A 167 15.56 15.68 -23.66
CA THR A 167 15.16 17.09 -23.69
C THR A 167 13.68 17.30 -23.36
N ILE A 168 12.92 16.22 -23.15
CA ILE A 168 11.46 16.28 -22.95
C ILE A 168 11.08 17.16 -21.75
N GLN A 169 10.23 18.17 -21.98
CA GLN A 169 9.81 19.13 -20.96
C GLN A 169 8.31 19.44 -20.99
N GLY A 170 7.77 19.81 -19.81
CA GLY A 170 6.44 20.39 -19.68
C GLY A 170 5.30 19.56 -20.29
N LYS A 171 4.72 20.06 -21.38
CA LYS A 171 3.56 19.47 -22.06
C LYS A 171 3.89 18.14 -22.73
N GLU A 172 5.12 17.99 -23.20
CA GLU A 172 5.61 16.79 -23.89
C GLU A 172 5.62 15.57 -22.96
N TYR A 173 5.92 15.78 -21.67
CA TYR A 173 5.79 14.76 -20.62
C TYR A 173 4.36 14.20 -20.51
N GLN A 174 3.36 15.07 -20.69
CA GLN A 174 1.95 14.72 -20.55
C GLN A 174 1.40 14.04 -21.81
N GLN A 175 1.89 14.42 -22.99
CA GLN A 175 1.43 13.91 -24.28
C GLN A 175 2.19 12.63 -24.69
N GLY A 176 3.49 12.54 -24.42
CA GLY A 176 4.35 11.39 -24.75
C GLY A 176 4.26 11.05 -26.24
N ASN A 177 4.06 9.78 -26.59
CA ASN A 177 3.90 9.34 -27.99
C ASN A 177 2.69 9.94 -28.74
N GLN A 178 1.79 10.65 -28.03
CA GLN A 178 0.68 11.37 -28.65
C GLN A 178 1.04 12.82 -28.98
N LEU A 179 2.32 13.19 -28.85
CA LEU A 179 2.82 14.47 -29.35
C LEU A 179 2.41 14.58 -30.83
N ASP A 180 1.98 15.77 -31.23
CA ASP A 180 1.51 16.08 -32.60
C ASP A 180 0.15 15.51 -33.02
N PHE A 181 -0.55 14.76 -32.17
CA PHE A 181 -1.95 14.37 -32.39
C PHE A 181 -2.92 15.32 -31.70
N TRP A 182 -4.04 15.64 -32.35
CA TRP A 182 -5.07 16.52 -31.79
C TRP A 182 -5.69 15.94 -30.53
N ASN A 183 -5.90 14.61 -30.51
CA ASN A 183 -6.40 13.90 -29.34
C ASN A 183 -6.01 12.42 -29.30
N VAL A 184 -6.24 11.80 -28.13
CA VAL A 184 -5.97 10.37 -27.87
C VAL A 184 -6.68 9.45 -28.88
N ARG A 185 -7.88 9.83 -29.34
CA ARG A 185 -8.68 9.01 -30.25
C ARG A 185 -7.99 8.93 -31.61
N GLU A 186 -7.57 10.06 -32.15
CA GLU A 186 -6.86 10.15 -33.42
C GLU A 186 -5.55 9.36 -33.40
N TYR A 187 -4.74 9.54 -32.34
CA TYR A 187 -3.52 8.74 -32.15
C TYR A 187 -3.79 7.22 -32.20
N VAL A 188 -4.85 6.76 -31.53
CA VAL A 188 -5.19 5.33 -31.49
C VAL A 188 -5.66 4.83 -32.86
N LEU A 189 -6.47 5.62 -33.57
CA LEU A 189 -6.91 5.29 -34.93
C LEU A 189 -5.71 5.20 -35.88
N PHE A 190 -4.80 6.19 -35.82
CA PHE A 190 -3.56 6.20 -36.61
C PHE A 190 -2.68 4.98 -36.30
N ARG A 191 -2.41 4.70 -35.02
CA ARG A 191 -1.62 3.54 -34.57
C ARG A 191 -2.20 2.22 -35.08
N ASP A 192 -3.53 2.09 -35.08
CA ASP A 192 -4.23 0.88 -35.53
C ASP A 192 -4.46 0.85 -37.05
N GLY A 193 -3.84 1.78 -37.80
CA GLY A 193 -3.90 1.86 -39.26
C GLY A 193 -5.28 2.20 -39.81
N HIS A 194 -6.11 2.90 -39.02
CA HIS A 194 -7.51 3.20 -39.32
C HIS A 194 -8.33 1.94 -39.67
N LYS A 195 -8.01 0.81 -39.04
CA LYS A 195 -8.69 -0.48 -39.26
C LYS A 195 -9.25 -1.03 -37.96
N CYS A 196 -10.40 -1.68 -38.07
CA CYS A 196 -11.00 -2.40 -36.95
C CYS A 196 -10.11 -3.59 -36.55
N GLN A 197 -9.78 -3.67 -35.27
CA GLN A 197 -8.95 -4.73 -34.70
C GLN A 197 -9.78 -5.92 -34.18
N GLY A 198 -11.10 -5.92 -34.38
CA GLY A 198 -12.02 -6.98 -33.95
C GLY A 198 -11.90 -8.25 -34.79
N LYS A 199 -12.87 -8.46 -35.69
CA LYS A 199 -12.90 -9.59 -36.64
C LYS A 199 -11.80 -9.44 -37.69
N LYS A 200 -11.25 -10.56 -38.18
CA LYS A 200 -10.30 -10.55 -39.32
C LYS A 200 -11.01 -9.95 -40.55
N ASN A 201 -10.32 -9.11 -41.31
CA ASN A 201 -10.84 -8.44 -42.52
C ASN A 201 -12.16 -7.68 -42.32
N CYS A 202 -12.36 -7.08 -41.15
CA CYS A 202 -13.55 -6.28 -40.87
C CYS A 202 -13.57 -5.00 -41.75
N LYS A 203 -14.65 -4.83 -42.52
CA LYS A 203 -14.88 -3.68 -43.42
C LYS A 203 -15.74 -2.56 -42.81
N GLY A 204 -15.96 -2.57 -41.50
CA GLY A 204 -16.78 -1.57 -40.82
C GLY A 204 -16.18 -0.17 -40.96
N LYS A 205 -16.96 0.77 -41.51
CA LYS A 205 -16.52 2.14 -41.81
C LYS A 205 -16.52 3.06 -40.57
N ILE A 206 -17.45 2.86 -39.65
CA ILE A 206 -17.58 3.69 -38.44
C ILE A 206 -16.69 3.11 -37.35
N LEU A 207 -15.58 3.78 -37.06
CA LEU A 207 -14.59 3.34 -36.08
C LEU A 207 -14.78 4.07 -34.75
N ASN A 208 -14.60 3.31 -33.66
CA ASN A 208 -14.67 3.77 -32.29
C ASN A 208 -13.45 3.28 -31.51
N VAL A 209 -13.06 4.05 -30.49
CA VAL A 209 -11.96 3.69 -29.61
C VAL A 209 -12.51 3.08 -28.33
N HIS A 210 -12.24 1.79 -28.16
CA HIS A 210 -12.72 0.97 -27.05
C HIS A 210 -11.66 0.84 -25.94
N HIS A 211 -12.12 0.79 -24.70
CA HIS A 211 -11.27 0.54 -23.52
C HIS A 211 -11.13 -0.97 -23.27
N ILE A 212 -9.94 -1.54 -23.47
CA ILE A 212 -9.64 -2.96 -23.24
C ILE A 212 -9.96 -3.36 -21.79
N GLU A 213 -9.36 -2.66 -20.83
CA GLU A 213 -9.79 -2.69 -19.44
C GLU A 213 -10.70 -1.49 -19.17
N SER A 214 -11.70 -1.66 -18.30
CA SER A 214 -12.59 -0.57 -17.92
C SER A 214 -11.82 0.72 -17.61
N ARG A 215 -12.34 1.86 -18.09
CA ARG A 215 -11.75 3.18 -17.86
C ARG A 215 -11.46 3.47 -16.37
N LYS A 216 -12.24 2.86 -15.47
CA LYS A 216 -12.09 2.97 -14.01
C LYS A 216 -10.76 2.41 -13.51
N VAL A 217 -10.30 1.30 -14.08
CA VAL A 217 -9.07 0.59 -13.68
C VAL A 217 -7.93 0.94 -14.61
N GLY A 218 -8.14 0.83 -15.93
CA GLY A 218 -7.11 0.98 -16.95
C GLY A 218 -6.78 2.43 -17.32
N GLY A 219 -7.72 3.35 -17.09
CA GLY A 219 -7.60 4.75 -17.49
C GLY A 219 -7.76 4.95 -19.00
N ASN A 220 -7.30 6.11 -19.50
CA ASN A 220 -7.32 6.48 -20.92
C ASN A 220 -5.94 6.37 -21.59
N ALA A 221 -5.02 5.60 -21.00
CA ALA A 221 -3.71 5.40 -21.61
C ALA A 221 -3.90 4.77 -23.00
N PRO A 222 -3.19 5.24 -24.05
CA PRO A 222 -3.38 4.69 -25.40
C PRO A 222 -3.17 3.17 -25.48
N ALA A 223 -2.28 2.62 -24.66
CA ALA A 223 -2.07 1.16 -24.55
C ALA A 223 -3.28 0.38 -24.00
N ASN A 224 -4.26 1.05 -23.38
CA ASN A 224 -5.54 0.49 -22.92
C ASN A 224 -6.68 0.73 -23.92
N LEU A 225 -6.38 1.33 -25.07
CA LEU A 225 -7.35 1.70 -26.08
C LEU A 225 -7.10 0.90 -27.35
N ILE A 226 -8.17 0.52 -28.03
CA ILE A 226 -8.12 -0.21 -29.29
C ILE A 226 -9.23 0.25 -30.23
N THR A 227 -8.95 0.25 -31.53
CA THR A 227 -9.90 0.62 -32.56
C THR A 227 -10.82 -0.55 -32.92
N LEU A 228 -12.13 -0.37 -32.77
CA LEU A 228 -13.16 -1.31 -33.19
C LEU A 228 -14.21 -0.59 -34.03
N CYS A 229 -14.77 -1.24 -35.05
CA CYS A 229 -15.98 -0.73 -35.67
C CYS A 229 -17.19 -0.87 -34.72
N GLU A 230 -18.29 -0.19 -35.03
CA GLU A 230 -19.52 -0.26 -34.24
C GLU A 230 -20.03 -1.69 -34.01
N ASP A 231 -20.09 -2.52 -35.07
CA ASP A 231 -20.53 -3.91 -34.96
C ASP A 231 -19.63 -4.73 -34.05
N CYS A 232 -18.31 -4.67 -34.26
CA CYS A 232 -17.35 -5.41 -33.43
C CYS A 232 -17.35 -4.92 -31.98
N HIS A 233 -17.61 -3.62 -31.77
CA HIS A 233 -17.73 -3.06 -30.43
C HIS A 233 -18.97 -3.62 -29.71
N ASN A 234 -20.11 -3.69 -30.38
CA ASN A 234 -21.35 -4.25 -29.83
C ASN A 234 -21.25 -5.77 -29.63
N ASP A 235 -20.63 -6.49 -30.56
CA ASP A 235 -20.36 -7.92 -30.44
C ASP A 235 -19.44 -8.24 -29.26
N TYR A 236 -18.48 -7.36 -28.97
CA TYR A 236 -17.60 -7.51 -27.81
C TYR A 236 -18.36 -7.36 -26.48
N HIS A 237 -19.24 -6.37 -26.36
CA HIS A 237 -20.05 -6.18 -25.14
C HIS A 237 -21.14 -7.25 -24.98
N SER A 238 -21.65 -7.81 -26.08
CA SER A 238 -22.64 -8.90 -26.06
C SER A 238 -22.02 -10.29 -25.91
N GLY A 239 -20.69 -10.40 -25.88
CA GLY A 239 -19.99 -11.68 -25.75
C GLY A 239 -19.95 -12.52 -27.02
N LYS A 240 -20.43 -12.01 -28.16
CA LYS A 240 -20.38 -12.68 -29.47
C LYS A 240 -18.96 -12.66 -30.06
N LEU A 241 -18.15 -11.67 -29.70
CA LEU A 241 -16.76 -11.58 -30.13
C LEU A 241 -15.84 -12.28 -29.11
N ASN A 242 -15.47 -13.53 -29.39
CA ASN A 242 -14.50 -14.31 -28.60
C ASN A 242 -13.05 -13.89 -28.86
N LYS A 243 -12.75 -12.59 -28.73
CA LYS A 243 -11.39 -12.05 -28.89
C LYS A 243 -10.98 -11.29 -27.64
N THR A 244 -10.01 -11.81 -26.91
CA THR A 244 -9.45 -11.12 -25.75
C THR A 244 -8.33 -10.18 -26.18
N PHE A 245 -8.56 -8.88 -26.09
CA PHE A 245 -7.51 -7.89 -26.34
C PHE A 245 -6.53 -7.84 -25.17
N LYS A 246 -5.23 -7.94 -25.46
CA LYS A 246 -4.19 -7.76 -24.45
C LYS A 246 -3.77 -6.30 -24.41
N ARG A 247 -3.81 -5.71 -23.23
CA ARG A 247 -3.28 -4.38 -22.97
C ARG A 247 -1.75 -4.38 -23.14
N GLY A 248 -1.19 -3.30 -23.70
CA GLY A 248 0.26 -3.06 -23.68
C GLY A 248 0.82 -2.85 -22.25
N LYS A 249 2.16 -2.81 -22.12
CA LYS A 249 2.84 -2.62 -20.81
C LYS A 249 2.31 -1.37 -20.09
N SER A 250 1.97 -1.52 -18.82
CA SER A 250 1.49 -0.44 -17.97
C SER A 250 2.62 0.11 -17.11
N PHE A 251 2.96 1.39 -17.29
CA PHE A 251 4.00 2.07 -16.52
C PHE A 251 3.49 2.79 -15.27
N LYS A 252 2.27 2.49 -14.81
CA LYS A 252 1.64 3.15 -13.64
C LYS A 252 2.55 3.14 -12.41
N ASP A 253 3.14 1.99 -12.10
CA ASP A 253 4.02 1.83 -10.93
C ASP A 253 5.33 2.62 -11.13
N SER A 254 5.90 2.63 -12.34
CA SER A 254 7.11 3.41 -12.66
C SER A 254 6.85 4.93 -12.58
N THR A 255 5.76 5.42 -13.17
CA THR A 255 5.35 6.83 -13.08
C THR A 255 5.11 7.24 -11.64
N PHE A 256 4.49 6.35 -10.87
CA PHE A 256 4.27 6.54 -9.46
C PHE A 256 5.59 6.73 -8.70
N MET A 257 6.56 5.83 -8.91
CA MET A 257 7.87 5.92 -8.29
C MET A 257 8.63 7.19 -8.72
N GLY A 258 8.51 7.60 -9.99
CA GLY A 258 9.09 8.84 -10.49
C GLY A 258 8.58 10.10 -9.77
N ILE A 259 7.26 10.19 -9.54
CA ILE A 259 6.66 11.32 -8.80
C ILE A 259 7.03 11.27 -7.31
N MET A 260 6.98 10.07 -6.73
CA MET A 260 7.30 9.84 -5.32
C MET A 260 8.77 10.17 -5.01
N ARG A 261 9.71 9.83 -5.89
CA ARG A 261 11.15 9.88 -5.65
C ARG A 261 11.63 11.13 -4.93
N TRP A 262 11.51 12.28 -5.58
CA TRP A 262 12.05 13.54 -5.06
C TRP A 262 11.21 14.08 -3.91
N THR A 263 9.89 13.91 -3.99
CA THR A 263 8.98 14.42 -2.95
C THR A 263 9.14 13.66 -1.64
N PHE A 264 9.33 12.35 -1.70
CA PHE A 264 9.62 11.53 -0.53
C PHE A 264 11.01 11.82 0.03
N TYR A 265 12.04 11.80 -0.80
CA TYR A 265 13.42 12.03 -0.37
C TYR A 265 13.62 13.41 0.27
N ASN A 266 13.13 14.48 -0.36
CA ASN A 266 13.31 15.84 0.16
C ASN A 266 12.59 16.02 1.49
N ARG A 267 11.35 15.53 1.61
CA ARG A 267 10.61 15.56 2.89
C ARG A 267 11.27 14.68 3.96
N LEU A 268 11.94 13.58 3.58
CA LEU A 268 12.65 12.72 4.53
C LEU A 268 13.90 13.40 5.08
N LYS A 269 14.64 14.12 4.23
CA LYS A 269 15.78 14.96 4.64
C LYS A 269 15.43 16.08 5.60
N GLU A 270 14.21 16.63 5.49
CA GLU A 270 13.72 17.66 6.40
C GLU A 270 13.44 17.10 7.81
N ILE A 271 13.11 15.81 7.92
CA ILE A 271 12.70 15.18 9.19
C ILE A 271 13.88 14.47 9.88
N TYR A 272 14.72 13.78 9.12
CA TYR A 272 15.82 12.99 9.66
C TYR A 272 17.17 13.48 9.16
N PRO A 273 18.19 13.52 10.04
CA PRO A 273 19.56 13.77 9.61
C PRO A 273 20.10 12.59 8.78
N ASN A 274 21.12 12.84 7.97
CA ASN A 274 21.89 11.81 7.26
C ASN A 274 21.06 10.85 6.38
N VAL A 275 20.32 11.41 5.42
CA VAL A 275 19.55 10.63 4.44
C VAL A 275 20.26 10.57 3.08
N LYS A 276 20.62 9.36 2.64
CA LYS A 276 21.26 9.08 1.35
C LYS A 276 20.31 8.35 0.39
N MET A 277 20.61 8.43 -0.90
CA MET A 277 19.92 7.67 -1.94
C MET A 277 20.83 6.60 -2.51
N THR A 278 20.24 5.48 -2.92
CA THR A 278 20.89 4.49 -3.78
C THR A 278 19.98 4.13 -4.96
N TYR A 279 20.51 3.38 -5.91
CA TYR A 279 19.84 2.99 -7.13
C TYR A 279 19.67 1.47 -7.19
N GLY A 280 18.56 1.02 -7.77
CA GLY A 280 18.22 -0.40 -7.80
C GLY A 280 19.16 -1.30 -8.59
N TYR A 281 19.94 -0.76 -9.53
CA TYR A 281 20.96 -1.57 -10.20
C TYR A 281 22.13 -1.91 -9.26
N ILE A 282 22.48 -1.01 -8.33
CA ILE A 282 23.55 -1.23 -7.35
C ILE A 282 23.10 -2.32 -6.37
N THR A 283 21.88 -2.20 -5.84
CA THR A 283 21.32 -3.14 -4.87
C THR A 283 21.13 -4.52 -5.49
N LYS A 284 20.66 -4.58 -6.75
CA LYS A 284 20.59 -5.82 -7.53
C LYS A 284 21.95 -6.50 -7.68
N THR A 285 23.00 -5.74 -8.03
CA THR A 285 24.36 -6.31 -8.17
C THR A 285 24.84 -6.87 -6.83
N ILE A 286 24.72 -6.11 -5.75
CA ILE A 286 25.08 -6.57 -4.39
C ILE A 286 24.33 -7.85 -4.02
N ARG A 287 23.02 -7.92 -4.31
CA ARG A 287 22.19 -9.10 -4.02
C ARG A 287 22.66 -10.34 -4.77
N ILE A 288 22.96 -10.20 -6.08
CA ILE A 288 23.42 -11.31 -6.93
C ILE A 288 24.81 -11.78 -6.52
N THR A 289 25.75 -10.85 -6.32
CA THR A 289 27.13 -11.17 -5.91
C THR A 289 27.15 -11.94 -4.59
N ASN A 290 26.28 -11.59 -3.65
CA ASN A 290 26.17 -12.26 -2.35
C ASN A 290 25.20 -13.46 -2.35
N LYS A 291 24.68 -13.88 -3.52
CA LYS A 291 23.75 -15.02 -3.69
C LYS A 291 22.52 -14.96 -2.77
N LEU A 292 21.99 -13.77 -2.55
CA LEU A 292 20.85 -13.54 -1.65
C LEU A 292 19.51 -13.69 -2.38
N GLU A 293 18.51 -14.22 -1.67
CA GLU A 293 17.15 -14.42 -2.19
C GLU A 293 16.46 -13.10 -2.56
N LYS A 294 15.49 -13.17 -3.47
CA LYS A 294 14.72 -12.01 -3.89
C LYS A 294 13.56 -11.74 -2.94
N ALA A 295 13.74 -10.79 -2.03
CA ALA A 295 12.68 -10.24 -1.19
C ALA A 295 12.93 -8.76 -0.93
N HIS A 296 11.88 -7.97 -0.73
CA HIS A 296 12.00 -6.52 -0.51
C HIS A 296 12.80 -6.23 0.77
N ARG A 297 12.63 -7.02 1.83
CA ARG A 297 13.43 -6.89 3.06
C ARG A 297 14.92 -7.18 2.85
N ILE A 298 15.26 -8.11 1.94
CA ILE A 298 16.64 -8.47 1.61
C ILE A 298 17.28 -7.39 0.74
N ASP A 299 16.53 -6.83 -0.21
CA ASP A 299 16.95 -5.65 -0.97
C ASP A 299 17.21 -4.48 0.01
N ALA A 300 16.34 -4.26 1.00
CA ALA A 300 16.55 -3.29 2.09
C ALA A 300 17.83 -3.54 2.91
N ARG A 301 18.20 -4.80 3.18
CA ARG A 301 19.47 -5.14 3.83
C ARG A 301 20.68 -4.82 2.94
N CYS A 302 20.55 -5.02 1.63
CA CYS A 302 21.60 -4.63 0.69
C CYS A 302 21.76 -3.10 0.64
N ILE A 303 20.64 -2.36 0.71
CA ILE A 303 20.60 -0.89 0.69
C ILE A 303 21.30 -0.29 1.91
N SER A 304 21.22 -0.93 3.08
CA SER A 304 21.87 -0.42 4.28
C SER A 304 23.41 -0.49 4.24
N GLY A 305 23.99 -1.06 3.18
CA GLY A 305 25.43 -1.22 3.02
C GLY A 305 26.02 -2.42 3.76
N ASN A 306 25.22 -3.13 4.56
CA ASN A 306 25.66 -4.28 5.36
C ASN A 306 24.97 -5.57 4.89
N SER A 307 25.09 -5.88 3.60
CA SER A 307 24.42 -7.03 2.95
C SER A 307 24.75 -8.39 3.57
N LEU A 308 25.98 -8.54 4.08
CA LEU A 308 26.51 -9.74 4.75
C LEU A 308 26.26 -9.77 6.27
N ALA A 309 25.56 -8.77 6.83
CA ALA A 309 25.17 -8.81 8.23
C ALA A 309 24.34 -10.07 8.51
N LYS A 310 24.58 -10.72 9.65
CA LYS A 310 23.79 -11.89 10.07
C LYS A 310 22.31 -11.50 10.12
N GLU A 311 21.51 -12.24 9.36
CA GLU A 311 20.07 -12.06 9.25
C GLU A 311 19.40 -12.13 10.62
N SER A 312 18.34 -11.35 10.80
CA SER A 312 17.51 -11.42 11.99
C SER A 312 16.76 -12.75 12.02
N ASP A 313 16.72 -13.44 13.16
CA ASP A 313 15.96 -14.69 13.34
C ASP A 313 14.44 -14.50 13.18
N VAL A 314 13.96 -13.25 13.01
CA VAL A 314 12.56 -12.92 12.77
C VAL A 314 12.44 -11.72 11.84
N TRP A 315 11.38 -11.68 11.04
CA TRP A 315 10.99 -10.52 10.25
C TRP A 315 9.50 -10.22 10.40
N TYR A 316 9.10 -9.00 10.09
CA TYR A 316 7.73 -8.52 10.27
C TYR A 316 7.01 -8.32 8.93
N HIS A 317 5.94 -9.08 8.71
CA HIS A 317 5.00 -8.79 7.63
C HIS A 317 3.95 -7.80 8.14
N VAL A 318 3.97 -6.58 7.61
CA VAL A 318 3.07 -5.49 7.99
C VAL A 318 2.13 -5.19 6.84
N LYS A 319 0.84 -5.07 7.12
CA LYS A 319 -0.17 -4.73 6.09
C LYS A 319 -0.95 -3.50 6.45
N GLN A 320 -0.96 -2.51 5.55
CA GLN A 320 -1.76 -1.30 5.71
C GLN A 320 -3.23 -1.59 5.42
N VAL A 321 -4.05 -1.57 6.46
CA VAL A 321 -5.49 -1.81 6.38
C VAL A 321 -6.30 -0.53 6.57
N ARG A 322 -7.54 -0.52 6.11
CA ARG A 322 -8.40 0.65 6.25
C ARG A 322 -8.94 0.75 7.68
N LYS A 323 -8.50 1.77 8.43
CA LYS A 323 -9.00 2.09 9.79
C LYS A 323 -10.52 1.94 10.01
N LYS A 324 -11.37 2.54 9.15
CA LYS A 324 -12.83 2.53 9.32
C LYS A 324 -13.59 2.49 7.99
N LYS A 325 -14.67 1.71 7.92
CA LYS A 325 -15.70 1.84 6.86
C LYS A 325 -16.57 3.06 7.16
N ARG A 326 -16.28 4.20 6.53
CA ARG A 326 -17.11 5.42 6.62
C ARG A 326 -18.30 5.44 5.63
N SER A 327 -18.50 4.36 4.85
CA SER A 327 -19.60 4.29 3.88
C SER A 327 -20.90 3.96 4.61
N LEU A 328 -21.74 4.97 4.80
CA LEU A 328 -23.10 4.80 5.30
C LEU A 328 -24.03 4.33 4.18
N HIS A 329 -23.83 4.84 2.97
CA HIS A 329 -24.58 4.48 1.77
C HIS A 329 -23.91 3.32 1.01
N GLU A 330 -24.71 2.47 0.37
CA GLU A 330 -24.26 1.45 -0.59
C GLU A 330 -25.08 1.57 -1.87
N ALA A 331 -24.41 1.63 -3.02
CA ALA A 331 -25.07 1.75 -4.32
C ALA A 331 -25.50 0.39 -4.88
N VAL A 332 -24.77 -0.66 -4.54
CA VAL A 332 -25.03 -2.05 -4.94
C VAL A 332 -25.45 -2.80 -3.68
N ALA A 333 -26.49 -3.62 -3.79
CA ALA A 333 -26.91 -4.48 -2.71
C ALA A 333 -25.81 -5.50 -2.41
N ARG A 334 -25.59 -5.79 -1.13
CA ARG A 334 -24.62 -6.82 -0.74
C ARG A 334 -25.12 -8.19 -1.19
N LYS A 335 -24.19 -9.12 -1.45
CA LYS A 335 -24.52 -10.53 -1.60
C LYS A 335 -25.37 -10.98 -0.40
N GLY A 336 -26.57 -11.51 -0.66
CA GLY A 336 -27.57 -11.87 0.35
C GLY A 336 -28.56 -10.76 0.75
N ARG A 337 -28.55 -9.58 0.11
CA ARG A 337 -29.59 -8.55 0.29
C ARG A 337 -30.27 -8.23 -1.04
N LYS A 338 -31.59 -8.10 -1.02
CA LYS A 338 -32.39 -7.67 -2.17
C LYS A 338 -32.18 -6.19 -2.49
N THR A 339 -32.04 -5.33 -1.47
CA THR A 339 -31.96 -3.87 -1.66
C THR A 339 -30.63 -3.25 -1.17
N PRO A 340 -30.11 -2.25 -1.91
CA PRO A 340 -28.94 -1.47 -1.48
C PRO A 340 -29.27 -0.54 -0.32
N ASN A 341 -28.30 -0.30 0.56
CA ASN A 341 -28.47 0.61 1.69
C ASN A 341 -28.41 2.08 1.26
N ARG A 342 -29.54 2.60 0.73
CA ARG A 342 -29.65 3.98 0.25
C ARG A 342 -29.97 5.00 1.35
N GLN A 343 -30.60 4.55 2.43
CA GLN A 343 -31.00 5.39 3.58
C GLN A 343 -29.83 5.77 4.49
N SER A 344 -28.60 5.37 4.17
CA SER A 344 -27.42 5.64 5.00
C SER A 344 -27.50 5.04 6.42
N LYS A 345 -28.36 4.03 6.63
CA LYS A 345 -28.50 3.35 7.93
C LYS A 345 -27.19 2.64 8.30
N ARG A 346 -26.75 2.77 9.55
CA ARG A 346 -25.54 2.07 10.03
C ARG A 346 -25.84 0.57 10.14
N ASN A 347 -25.01 -0.27 9.52
CA ASN A 347 -25.16 -1.72 9.53
C ASN A 347 -24.04 -2.37 10.36
N SER A 348 -24.25 -3.61 10.82
CA SER A 348 -23.30 -4.42 11.60
C SER A 348 -21.88 -4.52 11.00
N LYS A 349 -21.72 -4.55 9.67
CA LYS A 349 -20.37 -4.51 9.03
C LYS A 349 -19.65 -3.15 9.09
N ASN A 350 -20.32 -2.10 9.57
CA ASN A 350 -19.71 -0.79 9.89
C ASN A 350 -19.44 -0.65 11.40
N THR A 351 -19.75 -1.70 12.18
CA THR A 351 -19.35 -1.80 13.58
C THR A 351 -17.83 -1.86 13.62
N LYS A 352 -17.25 -0.92 14.36
CA LYS A 352 -15.79 -0.75 14.50
C LYS A 352 -15.25 -1.45 15.74
N GLU A 353 -16.14 -1.65 16.72
CA GLU A 353 -15.85 -2.24 18.00
C GLU A 353 -17.16 -2.75 18.61
N ILE A 354 -17.06 -3.78 19.44
CA ILE A 354 -18.15 -4.28 20.29
C ILE A 354 -17.65 -4.35 21.73
N ILE A 355 -18.58 -4.26 22.68
CA ILE A 355 -18.31 -4.51 24.11
C ILE A 355 -19.23 -5.66 24.50
N TYR A 356 -18.66 -6.73 25.04
CA TYR A 356 -19.39 -7.91 25.48
C TYR A 356 -18.73 -8.46 26.74
N LYS A 357 -19.52 -8.69 27.80
CA LYS A 357 -19.03 -9.09 29.14
C LYS A 357 -17.83 -8.24 29.59
N GLU A 358 -17.99 -6.91 29.52
CA GLU A 358 -16.97 -5.89 29.87
C GLU A 358 -15.68 -5.92 29.01
N LYS A 359 -15.52 -6.89 28.11
CA LYS A 359 -14.40 -6.98 27.17
C LYS A 359 -14.71 -6.18 25.91
N LYS A 360 -13.78 -5.31 25.55
CA LYS A 360 -13.83 -4.50 24.33
C LYS A 360 -13.01 -5.12 23.21
N TRP A 361 -13.66 -5.37 22.07
CA TRP A 361 -13.09 -5.93 20.85
C TRP A 361 -13.15 -4.91 19.72
N CYS A 362 -12.04 -4.64 19.05
CA CYS A 362 -11.94 -3.68 17.95
C CYS A 362 -11.59 -4.38 16.63
N LEU A 363 -11.98 -3.75 15.52
CA LEU A 363 -11.56 -4.17 14.20
C LEU A 363 -10.02 -4.17 14.11
N TYR A 364 -9.46 -5.25 13.57
CA TYR A 364 -8.03 -5.52 13.42
C TYR A 364 -7.27 -5.84 14.71
N ASP A 365 -7.94 -5.99 15.85
CA ASP A 365 -7.30 -6.56 17.04
C ASP A 365 -6.72 -7.94 16.70
N LYS A 366 -5.47 -8.16 17.13
CA LYS A 366 -4.80 -9.45 17.00
C LYS A 366 -5.32 -10.35 18.11
N VAL A 367 -5.85 -11.49 17.73
CA VAL A 367 -6.48 -12.44 18.66
C VAL A 367 -5.93 -13.84 18.45
N LYS A 368 -5.85 -14.59 19.55
CA LYS A 368 -5.61 -16.03 19.54
C LYS A 368 -6.95 -16.74 19.48
N VAL A 369 -7.03 -17.74 18.62
CA VAL A 369 -8.16 -18.67 18.45
C VAL A 369 -7.59 -20.08 18.56
N ASN A 370 -8.36 -21.08 18.99
CA ASN A 370 -7.87 -22.48 19.06
C ASN A 370 -7.31 -23.03 17.74
N GLY A 371 -7.61 -22.41 16.59
CA GLY A 371 -7.05 -22.75 15.28
C GLY A 371 -5.89 -21.86 14.80
N GLY A 372 -5.36 -20.95 15.62
CA GLY A 372 -4.21 -20.09 15.27
C GLY A 372 -4.36 -18.62 15.70
N ILE A 373 -3.47 -17.77 15.21
CA ILE A 373 -3.46 -16.33 15.47
C ILE A 373 -4.01 -15.60 14.24
N GLY A 374 -4.87 -14.61 14.44
CA GLY A 374 -5.39 -13.79 13.35
C GLY A 374 -5.84 -12.41 13.81
N PHE A 375 -6.55 -11.71 12.92
CA PHE A 375 -7.04 -10.36 13.11
C PHE A 375 -8.56 -10.29 12.95
N ILE A 376 -9.23 -9.52 13.81
CA ILE A 376 -10.67 -9.29 13.70
C ILE A 376 -10.98 -8.52 12.40
N SER A 377 -11.73 -9.13 11.49
CA SER A 377 -12.12 -8.56 10.19
C SER A 377 -13.54 -7.98 10.17
N GLY A 378 -14.37 -8.30 11.18
CA GLY A 378 -15.72 -7.78 11.31
C GLY A 378 -16.50 -8.40 12.46
N PHE A 379 -17.77 -7.99 12.59
CA PHE A 379 -18.66 -8.35 13.69
C PHE A 379 -20.03 -8.80 13.19
N SER A 380 -20.68 -9.69 13.96
CA SER A 380 -22.04 -10.20 13.75
C SER A 380 -22.69 -10.41 15.13
N GLY A 381 -23.47 -9.44 15.59
CA GLY A 381 -23.94 -9.42 16.98
C GLY A 381 -22.75 -9.41 17.95
N ASN A 382 -22.69 -10.41 18.83
CA ASN A 382 -21.61 -10.60 19.81
C ASN A 382 -20.49 -11.53 19.28
N MET A 383 -20.58 -11.98 18.03
CA MET A 383 -19.58 -12.82 17.38
C MET A 383 -18.65 -11.99 16.48
N VAL A 384 -17.44 -12.51 16.26
CA VAL A 384 -16.41 -11.89 15.42
C VAL A 384 -16.10 -12.75 14.20
N TYR A 385 -15.54 -12.13 13.18
CA TYR A 385 -14.88 -12.84 12.08
C TYR A 385 -13.37 -12.65 12.21
N VAL A 386 -12.59 -13.71 12.20
CA VAL A 386 -11.13 -13.66 12.29
C VAL A 386 -10.51 -14.08 10.97
N GLN A 387 -9.50 -13.34 10.51
CA GLN A 387 -8.74 -13.64 9.30
C GLN A 387 -7.24 -13.64 9.57
N ASP A 388 -6.47 -14.42 8.80
CA ASP A 388 -5.02 -14.26 8.72
C ASP A 388 -4.64 -12.94 8.00
N ILE A 389 -3.34 -12.66 7.87
CA ILE A 389 -2.86 -11.43 7.21
C ILE A 389 -3.20 -11.38 5.70
N ASP A 390 -3.38 -12.55 5.09
CA ASP A 390 -3.71 -12.73 3.68
C ASP A 390 -5.22 -12.61 3.40
N GLY A 391 -6.04 -12.64 4.44
CA GLY A 391 -7.49 -12.49 4.39
C GLY A 391 -8.27 -13.81 4.33
N LYS A 392 -7.63 -14.97 4.56
CA LYS A 392 -8.31 -16.25 4.73
C LYS A 392 -8.95 -16.30 6.12
N TYR A 393 -10.16 -16.86 6.19
CA TYR A 393 -10.90 -16.94 7.45
C TYR A 393 -10.37 -18.08 8.31
N ILE A 394 -10.09 -17.78 9.58
CA ILE A 394 -9.82 -18.79 10.61
C ILE A 394 -11.18 -19.20 11.16
N GLN A 395 -11.51 -20.49 11.06
CA GLN A 395 -12.82 -21.04 11.44
C GLN A 395 -12.62 -22.13 12.49
N LEU A 396 -13.53 -22.20 13.47
CA LEU A 396 -13.57 -23.32 14.42
C LEU A 396 -14.37 -24.52 13.86
N SER A 397 -15.21 -24.28 12.86
CA SER A 397 -16.06 -25.27 12.21
C SER A 397 -16.08 -24.98 10.70
N PRO A 398 -16.09 -26.00 9.83
CA PRO A 398 -16.18 -25.82 8.38
C PRO A 398 -17.48 -25.14 7.93
N LYS A 399 -18.53 -25.15 8.77
CA LYS A 399 -19.85 -24.58 8.45
C LYS A 399 -19.95 -23.08 8.74
N TYR A 400 -19.20 -22.57 9.72
CA TYR A 400 -19.40 -21.19 10.22
C TYR A 400 -18.09 -20.40 10.29
N LYS A 401 -18.12 -19.21 9.68
CA LYS A 401 -17.01 -18.23 9.73
C LYS A 401 -17.00 -17.33 10.96
N GLN A 402 -18.08 -17.38 11.75
CA GLN A 402 -18.26 -16.54 12.93
C GLN A 402 -17.73 -17.29 14.15
N ILE A 403 -17.01 -16.59 15.01
CA ILE A 403 -16.43 -17.13 16.24
C ILE A 403 -17.01 -16.35 17.42
N SER A 404 -17.42 -17.07 18.48
CA SER A 404 -17.84 -16.44 19.73
C SER A 404 -16.69 -15.65 20.35
N THR A 405 -16.98 -14.48 20.92
CA THR A 405 -15.98 -13.69 21.66
C THR A 405 -15.48 -14.38 22.92
N ASP A 406 -16.18 -15.41 23.41
CA ASP A 406 -15.71 -16.25 24.52
C ASP A 406 -14.58 -17.20 24.09
N ASN A 407 -14.45 -17.50 22.79
CA ASN A 407 -13.48 -18.48 22.26
C ASN A 407 -12.21 -17.82 21.69
N ILE A 408 -11.99 -16.54 21.99
CA ILE A 408 -10.84 -15.78 21.49
C ILE A 408 -10.17 -15.01 22.63
N GLU A 409 -8.85 -14.87 22.55
CA GLU A 409 -8.06 -14.11 23.50
C GLU A 409 -7.41 -12.91 22.81
N LEU A 410 -7.49 -11.74 23.42
CA LEU A 410 -6.84 -10.54 22.89
C LEU A 410 -5.33 -10.62 23.12
N ILE A 411 -4.55 -10.59 22.03
CA ILE A 411 -3.08 -10.50 22.11
C ILE A 411 -2.68 -9.02 22.16
N ASN A 412 -3.06 -8.24 21.14
CA ASN A 412 -2.77 -6.81 21.12
C ASN A 412 -3.75 -6.06 20.22
N ARG A 413 -3.93 -4.78 20.52
CA ARG A 413 -4.76 -3.89 19.70
C ARG A 413 -3.97 -3.33 18.55
N ASN A 414 -4.60 -3.26 17.38
CA ASN A 414 -4.04 -2.62 16.20
C ASN A 414 -4.97 -1.52 15.69
N ASN A 415 -4.45 -0.67 14.83
CA ASN A 415 -5.23 0.43 14.25
C ASN A 415 -5.41 0.25 12.74
N ASN A 416 -4.49 0.81 11.94
CA ASN A 416 -4.55 0.75 10.48
C ASN A 416 -3.35 0.01 9.87
N TYR A 417 -2.61 -0.70 10.71
CA TYR A 417 -1.52 -1.58 10.35
C TYR A 417 -1.66 -2.84 11.18
N ILE A 418 -1.77 -3.98 10.51
CA ILE A 418 -1.68 -5.30 11.15
C ILE A 418 -0.27 -5.82 10.93
N CYS A 419 0.25 -6.56 11.90
CA CYS A 419 1.63 -7.01 11.93
C CYS A 419 1.71 -8.48 12.36
N GLU A 420 2.34 -9.28 11.52
CA GLU A 420 2.68 -10.66 11.78
C GLU A 420 4.20 -10.78 11.91
N CYS A 421 4.65 -11.54 12.91
CA CYS A 421 6.05 -11.83 13.14
C CYS A 421 6.29 -13.24 12.58
N ILE A 422 7.23 -13.37 11.68
CA ILE A 422 7.59 -14.61 11.01
C ILE A 422 9.02 -14.95 11.46
N ALA A 423 9.21 -16.17 11.94
CA ALA A 423 10.51 -16.69 12.36
C ALA A 423 11.24 -17.34 11.19
#